data_AF-A0A2V9WZ06-F1
#
_entry.id   AF-A0A2V9WZ06-F1
#
_cell.length_a   1.000
_cell.length_b   1.000
_cell.length_c   1.000
_cell.angle_alpha   90.00
_cell.angle_beta   90.00
_cell.angle_gamma   90.00
#
_symmetry.space_group_name_H-M   'P 1'
#
loop_
_entity.id
_entity.type
_entity.pdbx_description
1 polymer ?
#
loop_
_entity_poly.entity_id
_entity_poly.type
_entity_poly.pdbx_seq_one_letter_code
_entity_poly.pdbx_strand_id
1 'polypeptide(L)'
;MLSDKRRDEAIQKQQAERLRQRLSAVRHRLDQAYVDKLDGKISEEFWTRKSTEWISEEQQILLAMQGLEQANPERVLDAVRTLELANKACFLYVKQPAAEKAKLLKMVLSNCTVDAASVYPTYRKPFDLIFLRAKNEEWRARRDSNPRHPGS
;
A
#
# COMPACT_ATOMS: atom_id res chain seq x y z
N MET A 1 28.87 6.03 -5.76
CA MET A 1 27.84 5.48 -4.85
C MET A 1 26.93 6.55 -4.23
N LEU A 2 27.39 7.43 -3.34
CA LEU A 2 26.51 8.52 -2.81
C LEU A 2 26.07 9.55 -3.87
N SER A 3 26.93 9.80 -4.86
CA SER A 3 26.63 10.66 -6.02
C SER A 3 25.54 10.07 -6.93
N ASP A 4 25.52 8.75 -7.09
CA ASP A 4 24.60 8.06 -8.00
C ASP A 4 23.21 7.96 -7.39
N LYS A 5 23.11 7.63 -6.08
CA LYS A 5 21.85 7.64 -5.34
C LYS A 5 21.15 9.02 -5.39
N ARG A 6 21.90 10.11 -5.23
CA ARG A 6 21.34 11.48 -5.32
C ARG A 6 20.86 11.83 -6.73
N ARG A 7 21.51 11.31 -7.77
CA ARG A 7 21.08 11.50 -9.18
C ARG A 7 19.80 10.74 -9.45
N ASP A 8 19.70 9.49 -9.01
CA ASP A 8 18.51 8.66 -9.18
C ASP A 8 17.30 9.25 -8.43
N GLU A 9 17.50 9.72 -7.19
CA GLU A 9 16.48 10.43 -6.43
C GLU A 9 16.03 11.73 -7.11
N ALA A 10 16.95 12.48 -7.71
CA ALA A 10 16.62 13.70 -8.44
C ALA A 10 15.81 13.40 -9.72
N ILE A 11 16.15 12.33 -10.44
CA ILE A 11 15.42 11.88 -11.63
C ILE A 11 14.00 11.43 -11.23
N GLN A 12 13.85 10.63 -10.18
CA GLN A 12 12.54 10.20 -9.70
C GLN A 12 11.67 11.39 -9.25
N LYS A 13 12.25 12.35 -8.52
CA LYS A 13 11.53 13.57 -8.13
C LYS A 13 11.08 14.38 -9.34
N GLN A 14 11.96 14.54 -10.34
CA GLN A 14 11.61 15.26 -11.57
C GLN A 14 10.51 14.55 -12.36
N GLN A 15 10.54 13.22 -12.43
CA GLN A 15 9.50 12.42 -13.07
C GLN A 15 8.16 12.55 -12.34
N ALA A 16 8.16 12.46 -11.00
CA ALA A 16 6.96 12.65 -10.19
C ALA A 16 6.35 14.05 -10.37
N GLU A 17 7.20 15.09 -10.42
CA GLU A 17 6.74 16.47 -10.64
C GLU A 17 6.11 16.67 -12.02
N ARG A 18 6.70 16.10 -13.07
CA ARG A 18 6.13 16.12 -14.43
C ARG A 18 4.76 15.44 -14.48
N LEU A 19 4.61 14.28 -13.82
CA LEU A 19 3.33 13.58 -13.74
C LEU A 19 2.28 14.40 -12.98
N ARG A 20 2.66 15.06 -11.88
CA ARG A 20 1.76 15.96 -11.12
C ARG A 20 1.29 17.14 -11.95
N GLN A 21 2.20 17.78 -12.69
CA GLN A 21 1.85 18.87 -13.59
C GLN A 21 0.88 18.40 -14.67
N ARG A 22 1.14 17.24 -15.29
CA ARG A 22 0.24 16.66 -16.29
C ARG A 22 -1.14 16.33 -15.70
N LEU A 23 -1.20 15.76 -14.50
CA LEU A 23 -2.45 15.49 -13.79
C LEU A 23 -3.26 16.77 -13.57
N SER A 24 -2.62 17.84 -13.09
CA SER A 24 -3.29 19.13 -12.89
C SER A 24 -3.83 19.71 -14.20
N ALA A 25 -3.09 19.58 -15.30
CA ALA A 25 -3.52 20.07 -16.61
C ALA A 25 -4.73 19.28 -17.15
N VAL A 26 -4.74 17.96 -16.99
CA VAL A 26 -5.87 17.10 -17.40
C VAL A 26 -7.13 17.43 -16.60
N ARG A 27 -7.00 17.56 -15.26
CA ARG A 27 -8.11 17.95 -14.39
C ARG A 27 -8.67 19.33 -14.74
N HIS A 28 -7.79 20.29 -14.95
CA HIS A 28 -8.21 21.63 -15.35
C HIS A 28 -8.99 21.64 -16.67
N ARG A 29 -8.57 20.83 -17.66
CA ARG A 29 -9.31 20.67 -18.91
C ARG A 29 -10.67 20.02 -18.72
N LEU A 30 -10.77 19.00 -17.85
CA LEU A 30 -12.05 18.37 -17.50
C LEU A 30 -13.00 19.38 -16.85
N ASP A 31 -12.51 20.19 -15.90
CA ASP A 31 -13.29 21.22 -15.23
C ASP A 31 -13.79 22.30 -16.20
N GLN A 32 -12.91 22.81 -17.07
CA GLN A 32 -13.28 23.79 -18.09
C GLN A 32 -14.31 23.23 -19.08
N ALA A 33 -14.07 22.02 -19.59
CA ALA A 33 -15.00 21.38 -20.52
C ALA A 33 -16.36 21.09 -19.88
N TYR A 34 -16.40 20.83 -18.57
CA TYR A 34 -17.65 20.68 -17.83
C TYR A 34 -18.44 21.99 -17.79
N VAL A 35 -17.78 23.12 -17.53
CA VAL A 35 -18.41 24.45 -17.59
C VAL A 35 -18.92 24.75 -19.00
N ASP A 36 -18.12 24.51 -20.04
CA ASP A 36 -18.54 24.73 -21.43
C ASP A 36 -19.72 23.83 -21.86
N LYS A 37 -19.85 22.63 -21.26
CA LYS A 37 -21.02 21.76 -21.44
C LYS A 37 -22.27 22.35 -20.81
N LEU A 38 -22.16 22.93 -19.61
CA LEU A 38 -23.26 23.60 -18.94
C LEU A 38 -23.70 24.88 -19.69
N ASP A 39 -22.74 25.59 -20.28
CA ASP A 39 -22.99 26.76 -21.14
C ASP A 39 -23.56 26.39 -22.53
N GLY A 40 -23.66 25.10 -22.86
CA GLY A 40 -24.15 24.61 -24.15
C GLY A 40 -23.19 24.84 -25.32
N LYS A 41 -21.92 25.18 -25.05
CA LYS A 41 -20.90 25.42 -26.09
C LYS A 41 -20.40 24.13 -26.73
N ILE A 42 -20.52 23.00 -26.05
CA ILE A 42 -20.13 21.68 -26.55
C ILE A 42 -21.31 20.72 -26.57
N SER A 43 -21.37 19.87 -27.60
CA SER A 43 -22.40 18.83 -27.70
C SER A 43 -22.16 17.71 -26.67
N GLU A 44 -23.23 17.01 -26.31
CA GLU A 44 -23.17 15.86 -25.39
C GLU A 44 -22.29 14.72 -25.93
N GLU A 45 -22.34 14.47 -27.24
CA GLU A 45 -21.49 13.48 -27.90
C GLU A 45 -20.01 13.84 -27.81
N PHE A 46 -19.68 15.13 -28.01
CA PHE A 46 -18.31 15.63 -27.89
C PHE A 46 -17.81 15.51 -26.44
N TRP A 47 -18.64 15.91 -25.48
CA TRP A 47 -18.36 15.78 -24.05
C TRP A 47 -18.08 14.33 -23.65
N THR A 48 -18.97 13.41 -24.03
CA THR A 48 -18.85 12.00 -23.65
C THR A 48 -17.57 11.37 -24.19
N ARG A 49 -17.25 11.63 -25.47
CA ARG A 49 -16.02 11.13 -26.09
C ARG A 49 -14.76 11.70 -25.42
N LYS A 50 -14.72 13.01 -25.18
CA LYS A 50 -13.53 13.67 -24.63
C LYS A 50 -13.33 13.44 -23.14
N SER A 51 -14.39 13.44 -22.36
CA SER A 51 -14.33 13.11 -20.92
C SER A 51 -13.81 11.69 -20.71
N THR A 52 -14.26 10.71 -21.50
CA THR A 52 -13.75 9.33 -21.42
C THR A 52 -12.25 9.24 -21.70
N GLU A 53 -11.76 9.96 -22.71
CA GLU A 53 -10.33 10.04 -23.06
C GLU A 53 -9.50 10.64 -21.91
N TRP A 54 -9.95 11.77 -21.35
CA TRP A 54 -9.23 12.45 -20.26
C TRP A 54 -9.32 11.71 -18.92
N ILE A 55 -10.44 11.07 -18.60
CA ILE A 55 -10.57 10.22 -17.40
C ILE A 55 -9.63 9.02 -17.52
N SER A 56 -9.54 8.40 -18.69
CA SER A 56 -8.56 7.34 -18.95
C SER A 56 -7.13 7.85 -18.80
N GLU A 57 -6.81 9.02 -19.35
CA GLU A 57 -5.49 9.65 -19.18
C GLU A 57 -5.16 9.94 -17.70
N GLU A 58 -6.12 10.47 -16.94
CA GLU A 58 -5.98 10.68 -15.49
C GLU A 58 -5.65 9.37 -14.77
N GLN A 59 -6.39 8.30 -15.05
CA GLN A 59 -6.14 6.98 -14.45
C GLN A 59 -4.74 6.45 -14.77
N GLN A 60 -4.27 6.59 -16.01
CA GLN A 60 -2.93 6.17 -16.39
C GLN A 60 -1.84 6.98 -15.67
N ILE A 61 -2.04 8.29 -15.49
CA ILE A 61 -1.11 9.15 -14.74
C ILE A 61 -1.06 8.73 -13.26
N LEU A 62 -2.22 8.46 -12.65
CA LEU A 62 -2.30 8.01 -11.26
C LEU A 62 -1.59 6.66 -11.06
N LEU A 63 -1.78 5.71 -11.98
CA LEU A 63 -1.07 4.42 -11.95
C LEU A 63 0.45 4.59 -12.09
N ALA A 64 0.90 5.47 -12.99
CA ALA A 64 2.33 5.77 -13.15
C ALA A 64 2.93 6.39 -11.86
N MET A 65 2.20 7.29 -11.21
CA MET A 65 2.61 7.87 -9.93
C MET A 65 2.69 6.82 -8.82
N GLN A 66 1.72 5.91 -8.75
CA GLN A 66 1.72 4.80 -7.79
C GLN A 66 2.90 3.84 -8.04
N GLY A 67 3.22 3.56 -9.31
CA GLY A 67 4.38 2.76 -9.69
C GLY A 67 5.71 3.37 -9.22
N LEU A 68 5.88 4.69 -9.37
CA LEU A 68 7.05 5.40 -8.84
C LEU A 68 7.15 5.32 -7.32
N GLU A 69 6.01 5.40 -6.62
CA GLU A 69 5.96 5.30 -5.15
C GLU A 69 6.28 3.89 -4.65
N GLN A 70 5.83 2.85 -5.37
CA GLN A 70 6.12 1.45 -5.05
C GLN A 70 7.57 1.06 -5.35
N ALA A 71 8.16 1.64 -6.41
CA ALA A 71 9.56 1.43 -6.77
C ALA A 71 10.54 2.15 -5.82
N ASN A 72 10.04 2.87 -4.82
CA ASN A 72 10.88 3.56 -3.84
C ASN A 72 11.64 2.54 -2.96
N PRO A 73 12.99 2.47 -3.05
CA PRO A 73 13.78 1.50 -2.31
C PRO A 73 13.65 1.66 -0.79
N GLU A 74 13.43 2.87 -0.27
CA GLU A 74 13.23 3.10 1.16
C GLU A 74 11.93 2.43 1.65
N ARG A 75 10.86 2.45 0.84
CA ARG A 75 9.60 1.77 1.16
C ARG A 75 9.76 0.25 1.17
N VAL A 76 10.53 -0.29 0.24
CA VAL A 76 10.87 -1.73 0.20
C VAL A 76 11.71 -2.12 1.42
N LEU A 77 12.70 -1.31 1.79
CA LEU A 77 13.51 -1.51 2.99
C LEU A 77 12.66 -1.46 4.27
N ASP A 78 11.72 -0.52 4.37
CA ASP A 78 10.80 -0.43 5.50
C ASP A 78 9.86 -1.64 5.57
N ALA A 79 9.39 -2.15 4.43
CA ALA A 79 8.62 -3.39 4.38
C ALA A 79 9.44 -4.60 4.87
N VAL A 80 10.69 -4.74 4.42
CA VAL A 80 11.61 -5.80 4.87
C VAL A 80 11.85 -5.71 6.37
N ARG A 81 12.19 -4.53 6.90
CA ARG A 81 12.39 -4.31 8.34
C ARG A 81 11.14 -4.64 9.16
N THR A 82 9.97 -4.27 8.64
CA THR A 82 8.70 -4.55 9.31
C THR A 82 8.41 -6.05 9.38
N LEU A 83 8.68 -6.79 8.30
CA LEU A 83 8.53 -8.25 8.26
C LEU A 83 9.57 -8.96 9.15
N GLU A 84 10.83 -8.50 9.14
CA GLU A 84 11.87 -9.02 10.03
C GLU A 84 11.51 -8.82 11.50
N LEU A 85 10.99 -7.64 11.84
CA LEU A 85 10.52 -7.35 13.18
C LEU A 85 9.34 -8.24 13.56
N ALA A 86 8.34 -8.38 12.69
CA ALA A 86 7.20 -9.26 12.95
C ALA A 86 7.63 -10.71 13.18
N ASN A 87 8.58 -11.22 12.38
CA ASN A 87 9.11 -12.57 12.51
C ASN A 87 9.88 -12.77 13.84
N LYS A 88 10.66 -11.77 14.26
CA LYS A 88 11.47 -11.84 15.49
C LYS A 88 10.74 -11.38 16.75
N ALA A 89 9.56 -10.76 16.64
CA ALA A 89 8.87 -10.08 17.74
C ALA A 89 8.64 -10.98 18.96
N CYS A 90 8.20 -12.22 18.77
CA CYS A 90 7.97 -13.16 19.87
C CYS A 90 9.28 -13.50 20.62
N PHE A 91 10.35 -13.80 19.88
CA PHE A 91 11.66 -14.07 20.46
C PHE A 91 12.23 -12.86 21.20
N LEU A 92 12.11 -11.66 20.63
CA LEU A 92 12.57 -10.41 21.25
C LEU A 92 11.78 -10.12 22.53
N TYR A 93 10.46 -10.30 22.52
CA TYR A 93 9.61 -10.08 23.69
C TYR A 93 9.98 -10.99 24.88
N VAL A 94 10.35 -12.25 24.62
CA VAL A 94 10.75 -13.18 25.70
C VAL A 94 12.09 -12.78 26.31
N LYS A 95 13.07 -12.40 25.49
CA LYS A 95 14.46 -12.16 25.94
C LYS A 95 14.78 -10.75 26.43
N GLN A 96 13.99 -9.74 26.06
CA GLN A 96 14.29 -8.35 26.37
C GLN A 96 13.89 -7.92 27.80
N PRO A 97 14.54 -6.90 28.39
CA PRO A 97 14.12 -6.32 29.65
C PRO A 97 12.78 -5.57 29.51
N ALA A 98 12.09 -5.35 30.64
CA ALA A 98 10.72 -4.81 30.66
C ALA A 98 10.53 -3.51 29.86
N ALA A 99 11.51 -2.59 29.88
CA ALA A 99 11.47 -1.35 29.11
C ALA A 99 11.45 -1.57 27.59
N GLU A 100 12.26 -2.51 27.09
CA GLU A 100 12.32 -2.83 25.66
C GLU A 100 11.09 -3.65 25.23
N LYS A 101 10.52 -4.48 26.12
CA LYS A 101 9.22 -5.13 25.87
C LYS A 101 8.10 -4.10 25.68
N ALA A 102 8.04 -3.09 26.54
CA ALA A 102 7.05 -2.02 26.43
C ALA A 102 7.22 -1.22 25.12
N LYS A 103 8.47 -0.95 24.72
CA LYS A 103 8.79 -0.29 23.45
C LYS A 103 8.38 -1.12 22.24
N LEU A 104 8.63 -2.42 22.26
CA LEU A 104 8.19 -3.36 21.22
C LEU A 104 6.67 -3.39 21.11
N LEU A 105 5.96 -3.50 22.24
CA LEU A 105 4.49 -3.45 22.26
C LEU A 105 3.95 -2.13 21.73
N LYS A 106 4.56 -0.99 22.07
CA LYS A 106 4.15 0.34 21.56
C LYS A 106 4.35 0.48 20.04
N MET A 107 5.30 -0.24 19.48
CA MET A 107 5.57 -0.26 18.04
C MET A 107 4.54 -1.12 17.29
N VAL A 108 4.11 -2.23 17.88
CA VAL A 108 3.24 -3.23 17.25
C VAL A 108 1.75 -2.95 17.49
N LEU A 109 1.38 -2.44 18.66
CA LEU A 109 -0.01 -2.29 19.14
C LEU A 109 -0.45 -0.82 19.16
N SER A 110 -1.68 -0.56 18.72
CA SER A 110 -2.31 0.76 18.80
C SER A 110 -3.07 0.92 20.12
N ASN A 111 -3.72 -0.16 20.59
CA ASN A 111 -4.45 -0.21 21.84
C ASN A 111 -4.54 -1.65 22.36
N CYS A 112 -4.90 -1.83 23.63
CA CYS A 112 -5.27 -3.12 24.21
C CYS A 112 -6.51 -2.93 25.07
N THR A 113 -7.59 -3.65 24.78
CA THR A 113 -8.75 -3.71 25.68
C THR A 113 -8.65 -4.96 26.54
N VAL A 114 -9.11 -4.87 27.79
CA VAL A 114 -9.11 -5.97 28.75
C VAL A 114 -10.54 -6.18 29.21
N ASP A 115 -11.04 -7.40 29.09
CA ASP A 115 -12.22 -7.88 29.79
C ASP A 115 -11.76 -8.80 30.93
N ALA A 116 -12.56 -8.99 31.97
CA ALA A 116 -12.22 -9.59 33.28
C ALA A 116 -11.40 -10.90 33.25
N ALA A 117 -11.31 -11.60 32.11
CA ALA A 117 -10.46 -12.77 31.90
C ALA A 117 -9.58 -12.74 30.62
N SER A 118 -9.73 -11.77 29.71
CA SER A 118 -9.14 -11.79 28.36
C SER A 118 -8.58 -10.44 27.92
N VAL A 119 -7.45 -10.45 27.20
CA VAL A 119 -6.84 -9.27 26.58
C VAL A 119 -7.03 -9.30 25.08
N TYR A 120 -7.54 -8.20 24.52
CA TYR A 120 -7.79 -8.02 23.09
C TYR A 120 -6.87 -6.92 22.52
N PRO A 121 -5.73 -7.31 21.92
CA PRO A 121 -4.82 -6.35 21.32
C PRO A 121 -5.37 -5.82 19.98
N THR A 122 -5.26 -4.50 19.79
CA THR A 122 -5.48 -3.85 18.49
C THR A 122 -4.12 -3.55 17.86
N TYR A 123 -3.86 -4.10 16.68
CA TYR A 123 -2.57 -3.97 16.00
C TYR A 123 -2.48 -2.69 15.16
N ARG A 124 -1.29 -2.09 15.08
CA ARG A 124 -0.99 -1.00 14.14
C ARG A 124 -0.77 -1.55 12.74
N LYS A 125 -1.06 -0.75 11.71
CA LYS A 125 -0.64 -1.04 10.33
C LYS A 125 0.90 -1.01 10.23
N PRO A 126 1.54 -1.97 9.54
CA PRO A 126 0.96 -3.09 8.80
C PRO A 126 0.88 -4.42 9.58
N PHE A 127 1.15 -4.44 10.89
CA PHE A 127 1.14 -5.68 11.70
C PHE A 127 -0.23 -6.33 11.79
N ASP A 128 -1.31 -5.55 11.70
CA ASP A 128 -2.68 -6.04 11.64
C ASP A 128 -2.94 -6.92 10.42
N LEU A 129 -2.38 -6.59 9.25
CA LEU A 129 -2.50 -7.38 8.03
C LEU A 129 -1.77 -8.73 8.17
N ILE A 130 -0.60 -8.72 8.83
CA ILE A 130 0.17 -9.94 9.13
C ILE A 130 -0.64 -10.84 10.07
N PHE A 131 -1.23 -10.26 11.12
CA PHE A 131 -2.07 -10.98 12.08
C PHE A 131 -3.34 -11.56 11.44
N LEU A 132 -4.04 -10.77 10.61
CA LEU A 132 -5.23 -11.22 9.87
C LEU A 132 -4.89 -12.37 8.92
N ARG A 133 -3.73 -12.30 8.23
CA ARG A 133 -3.26 -13.39 7.38
C ARG A 133 -2.96 -14.65 8.18
N ALA A 134 -2.26 -14.54 9.31
CA ALA A 134 -1.95 -15.68 10.17
C ALA A 134 -3.22 -16.35 10.73
N LYS A 135 -4.25 -15.56 11.09
CA LYS A 135 -5.56 -16.07 11.50
C LYS A 135 -6.29 -16.82 10.38
N ASN A 136 -6.20 -16.34 9.15
CA ASN A 136 -6.84 -16.97 8.00
C ASN A 136 -6.08 -18.22 7.50
N GLU A 137 -4.82 -18.42 7.89
CA GLU A 137 -3.97 -19.57 7.52
C GLU A 137 -4.13 -20.82 8.43
N GLU A 138 -5.04 -20.82 9.42
CA GLU A 138 -5.50 -22.05 10.10
C GLU A 138 -6.11 -23.10 9.14
N TRP A 139 -6.29 -22.78 7.85
CA TRP A 139 -6.96 -23.59 6.84
C TRP A 139 -6.08 -24.25 5.76
N ARG A 140 -4.79 -24.48 6.03
CA ARG A 140 -4.03 -25.52 5.32
C ARG A 140 -3.31 -26.45 6.29
N ALA A 141 -4.09 -27.09 7.16
CA ALA A 141 -3.74 -28.42 7.63
C ALA A 141 -3.40 -29.28 6.40
N ARG A 142 -2.20 -29.83 6.38
CA ARG A 142 -1.60 -30.59 5.29
C ARG A 142 -2.59 -31.63 4.74
N ARG A 143 -3.19 -31.34 3.59
CA ARG A 143 -3.78 -32.38 2.74
C ARG A 143 -2.82 -32.54 1.57
N ASP A 144 -1.96 -33.54 1.68
CA ASP A 144 -1.07 -33.93 0.58
C ASP A 144 -1.93 -34.14 -0.67
N SER A 145 -1.57 -33.47 -1.76
CA SER A 145 -2.37 -33.42 -2.99
C SER A 145 -2.29 -34.70 -3.83
N ASN A 146 -2.04 -35.85 -3.20
CA ASN A 146 -1.98 -37.13 -3.89
C ASN A 146 -2.56 -38.28 -3.05
N PRO A 147 -3.87 -38.55 -3.13
CA PRO A 147 -4.41 -39.80 -2.66
C PRO A 147 -3.95 -40.90 -3.62
N ARG A 148 -3.00 -41.73 -3.19
CA ARG A 148 -2.65 -42.96 -3.93
C ARG A 148 -3.88 -43.88 -3.91
N HIS A 149 -4.46 -44.14 -5.08
CA HIS A 149 -5.47 -45.17 -5.25
C HIS A 149 -4.86 -46.55 -4.92
N PRO A 150 -5.52 -47.40 -4.10
CA PRO A 150 -5.16 -48.81 -4.00
C PRO A 150 -5.56 -49.51 -5.30
N GLY A 151 -4.60 -50.14 -5.96
CA GLY A 151 -4.86 -50.96 -7.14
C GLY A 151 -5.71 -52.18 -6.82
N SER A 152 -6.62 -52.51 -7.73
CA SER A 152 -7.24 -53.84 -7.86
C SER A 152 -6.39 -54.73 -8.74
#